data_AF-A0A6G1QUD0-F1
#
_entry.id   AF-A0A6G1QUD0-F1
#
_cell.length_a   1.000
_cell.length_b   1.000
_cell.length_c   1.000
_cell.angle_alpha   90.00
_cell.angle_beta   90.00
_cell.angle_gamma   90.00
#
_symmetry.space_group_name_H-M   'P 1'
#
loop_
_entity.id
_entity.type
_entity.pdbx_description
1 polymer ?
#
loop_
_entity_poly.entity_id
_entity_poly.type
_entity_poly.pdbx_seq_one_letter_code
_entity_poly.pdbx_strand_id
1 'polypeptide(L)'
;MAKFVLAGKTDCPYYAKVELLADTLQQSLPNFKTRKISIAPDEWQEWLEATCKKNGWKHEKSPLVWRELVEDGGKGMLLGGFSDFLEHCQDYYNITSQMPTELMLSVSAENLENKMNFNREEQHHLEQAFLEADIIILLDEMWSADNDEENESEVEKKKKVKEISERYQEYGQLINARANKEVKVIVTGDSFANLRCSLLVEKACFIDSCQFVTMATQLENEARAILANKLRVNASDIKDVIVWGNISGSFYIDLQRAKVFNYNGAIKGPSFFSQSVLQIFHDKKWLETDFQDLVRCQHAAVAAKTCRAAVMSTANGILTILKTWNGNCSPDEVFSLGVLCPG
;
A
#
# COMPACT_ATOMS: atom_id res chain seq x y z
N MET A 1 6.38 11.42 28.31
CA MET A 1 6.60 12.74 27.67
C MET A 1 5.34 13.16 26.90
N ALA A 2 5.08 14.45 26.72
CA ALA A 2 3.88 14.92 26.04
C ALA A 2 4.16 15.35 24.60
N LYS A 3 3.28 14.96 23.69
CA LYS A 3 3.32 15.27 22.26
C LYS A 3 2.12 16.14 21.93
N PHE A 4 2.33 17.26 21.24
CA PHE A 4 1.25 18.12 20.78
C PHE A 4 0.88 17.74 19.35
N VAL A 5 -0.41 17.61 19.07
CA VAL A 5 -0.92 17.36 17.72
C VAL A 5 -1.71 18.57 17.26
N LEU A 6 -1.38 19.04 16.06
CA LEU A 6 -1.87 20.28 15.47
C LEU A 6 -2.53 19.91 14.14
N ALA A 7 -3.86 19.91 14.10
CA ALA A 7 -4.61 19.66 12.89
C ALA A 7 -5.26 20.95 12.39
N GLY A 8 -5.23 21.20 11.08
CA GLY A 8 -5.89 22.37 10.53
C GLY A 8 -6.04 22.31 9.03
N LYS A 9 -6.91 23.18 8.53
CA LYS A 9 -7.09 23.34 7.09
C LYS A 9 -5.86 24.00 6.48
N THR A 10 -5.48 23.56 5.29
CA THR A 10 -4.39 24.16 4.52
C THR A 10 -4.64 25.62 4.13
N ASP A 11 -5.91 26.05 4.04
CA ASP A 11 -6.31 27.44 3.73
C ASP A 11 -6.49 28.33 4.98
N CYS A 12 -6.28 27.79 6.18
CA CYS A 12 -6.59 28.50 7.42
C CYS A 12 -5.39 29.30 7.97
N PRO A 13 -5.50 30.65 8.09
CA PRO A 13 -4.42 31.47 8.63
C PRO A 13 -4.10 31.16 10.09
N TYR A 14 -5.09 30.73 10.87
CA TYR A 14 -4.91 30.34 12.26
C TYR A 14 -4.14 29.03 12.41
N TYR A 15 -4.26 28.10 11.45
CA TYR A 15 -3.49 26.86 11.45
C TYR A 15 -2.01 27.12 11.14
N ALA A 16 -1.73 27.91 10.10
CA ALA A 16 -0.37 28.32 9.76
C ALA A 16 0.35 28.99 10.95
N LYS A 17 -0.39 29.80 11.73
CA LYS A 17 0.13 30.40 12.97
C LYS A 17 0.48 29.36 14.04
N VAL A 18 -0.40 28.37 14.24
CA VAL A 18 -0.15 27.29 15.19
C VAL A 18 1.09 26.49 14.79
N GLU A 19 1.27 26.20 13.50
CA GLU A 19 2.47 25.50 13.00
C GLU A 19 3.75 26.28 13.25
N LEU A 20 3.78 27.58 12.92
CA LEU A 20 4.96 28.41 13.13
C LEU A 20 5.31 28.57 14.62
N LEU A 21 4.30 28.77 15.47
CA LEU A 21 4.50 28.84 16.93
C LEU A 21 5.05 27.52 17.47
N ALA A 22 4.52 26.39 16.98
CA ALA A 22 4.95 25.07 17.37
C ALA A 22 6.40 24.75 16.91
N ASP A 23 6.80 25.20 15.72
CA ASP A 23 8.19 25.05 15.25
C ASP A 23 9.16 25.87 16.10
N THR A 24 8.76 27.10 16.46
CA THR A 24 9.56 27.98 17.33
C THR A 24 9.74 27.34 18.72
N LEU A 25 8.68 26.73 19.27
CA LEU A 25 8.73 26.00 20.54
C LEU A 25 9.61 24.74 20.44
N GLN A 26 9.52 24.00 19.35
CA GLN A 26 10.32 22.79 19.14
C GLN A 26 11.82 23.09 18.98
N GLN A 27 12.18 24.24 18.39
CA GLN A 27 13.57 24.69 18.32
C GLN A 27 14.11 25.18 19.67
N SER A 28 13.27 25.84 20.47
CA SER A 28 13.67 26.41 21.77
C SER A 28 13.61 25.43 22.94
N LEU A 29 12.83 24.35 22.82
CA LEU A 29 12.59 23.39 23.89
C LEU A 29 12.94 21.95 23.46
N PRO A 30 14.01 21.33 24.00
CA PRO A 30 14.49 20.02 23.54
C PRO A 30 13.52 18.84 23.79
N ASN A 31 12.56 19.01 24.70
CA ASN A 31 11.57 17.98 25.05
C ASN A 31 10.18 18.22 24.43
N PHE A 32 10.02 19.27 23.62
CA PHE A 32 8.74 19.61 22.98
C PHE A 32 8.63 18.88 21.65
N LYS A 33 7.65 17.96 21.52
CA LYS A 33 7.40 17.20 20.29
C LYS A 33 6.07 17.57 19.70
N THR A 34 6.04 17.81 18.39
CA THR A 34 4.83 18.19 17.65
C THR A 34 4.52 17.19 16.54
N ARG A 35 3.24 17.04 16.19
CA ARG A 35 2.76 16.34 15.00
C ARG A 35 1.79 17.25 14.28
N LYS A 36 2.03 17.47 13.00
CA LYS A 36 1.21 18.34 12.14
C LYS A 36 0.33 17.48 11.25
N ILE A 37 -0.95 17.82 11.15
CA ILE A 37 -1.94 17.15 10.30
C ILE A 37 -2.62 18.22 9.45
N SER A 38 -2.18 18.35 8.21
CA SER A 38 -2.73 19.32 7.26
C SER A 38 -3.82 18.65 6.43
N ILE A 39 -5.02 19.23 6.40
CA ILE A 39 -6.21 18.64 5.75
C ILE A 39 -6.74 19.61 4.71
N ALA A 40 -7.23 19.09 3.59
CA ALA A 40 -7.83 19.90 2.54
C ALA A 40 -9.12 20.61 3.05
N PRO A 41 -9.44 21.81 2.56
CA PRO A 41 -10.61 22.56 3.03
C PRO A 41 -11.93 21.81 2.84
N ASP A 42 -12.03 21.03 1.76
CA ASP A 42 -13.21 20.26 1.36
C ASP A 42 -13.46 19.05 2.27
N GLU A 43 -12.38 18.43 2.79
CA GLU A 43 -12.47 17.24 3.64
C GLU A 43 -12.50 17.58 5.14
N TRP A 44 -12.21 18.84 5.49
CA TRP A 44 -12.04 19.26 6.89
C TRP A 44 -13.26 19.00 7.76
N GLN A 45 -14.45 19.30 7.25
CA GLN A 45 -15.66 19.26 8.07
C GLN A 45 -16.01 17.82 8.46
N GLU A 46 -15.98 16.91 7.49
CA GLU A 46 -16.18 15.48 7.73
C GLU A 46 -15.09 14.91 8.67
N TRP A 47 -13.83 15.28 8.45
CA TRP A 47 -12.72 14.83 9.30
C TRP A 47 -12.83 15.34 10.73
N LEU A 48 -13.22 16.60 10.92
CA LEU A 48 -13.38 17.23 12.23
C LEU A 48 -14.50 16.55 13.02
N GLU A 49 -15.66 16.33 12.38
CA GLU A 49 -16.80 15.65 13.01
C GLU A 49 -16.46 14.22 13.42
N ALA A 50 -15.78 13.46 12.55
CA ALA A 50 -15.33 12.11 12.85
C ALA A 50 -14.35 12.09 14.04
N THR A 51 -13.38 13.01 14.05
CA THR A 51 -12.35 13.11 15.11
C THR A 51 -12.96 13.55 16.44
N CYS A 52 -13.88 14.52 16.42
CA CYS A 52 -14.60 14.96 17.61
C CYS A 52 -15.49 13.86 18.18
N LYS A 53 -16.22 13.12 17.34
CA LYS A 53 -17.07 11.99 17.75
C LYS A 53 -16.26 10.87 18.38
N LYS A 54 -15.10 10.52 17.80
CA LYS A 54 -14.19 9.48 18.30
C LYS A 54 -13.66 9.80 19.71
N ASN A 55 -13.32 11.07 19.96
CA ASN A 55 -12.71 11.49 21.22
C ASN A 55 -13.68 12.11 22.24
N GLY A 56 -14.96 12.30 21.87
CA GLY A 56 -15.95 12.97 22.71
C GLY A 56 -15.71 14.47 22.87
N TRP A 57 -15.07 15.11 21.88
CA TRP A 57 -14.73 16.53 21.89
C TRP A 57 -15.80 17.38 21.21
N LYS A 58 -15.84 18.67 21.54
CA LYS A 58 -16.67 19.67 20.86
C LYS A 58 -15.78 20.75 20.28
N HIS A 59 -15.66 20.79 18.96
CA HIS A 59 -14.90 21.80 18.24
C HIS A 59 -15.48 21.99 16.84
N GLU A 60 -15.47 23.22 16.34
CA GLU A 60 -16.16 23.60 15.09
C GLU A 60 -15.27 24.35 14.10
N LYS A 61 -14.09 24.83 14.53
CA LYS A 61 -13.24 25.71 13.74
C LYS A 61 -11.87 25.08 13.49
N SER A 62 -11.10 25.67 12.57
CA SER A 62 -9.68 25.34 12.39
C SER A 62 -8.84 26.39 13.11
N PRO A 63 -7.70 26.03 13.73
CA PRO A 63 -7.13 24.68 13.89
C PRO A 63 -7.66 23.94 15.12
N LEU A 64 -7.52 22.61 15.15
CA LEU A 64 -7.75 21.76 16.31
C LEU A 64 -6.41 21.32 16.92
N VAL A 65 -6.20 21.64 18.19
CA VAL A 65 -4.96 21.33 18.93
C VAL A 65 -5.26 20.48 20.16
N TRP A 66 -4.51 19.40 20.35
CA TRP A 66 -4.59 18.55 21.53
C TRP A 66 -3.24 17.99 21.94
N ARG A 67 -3.17 17.49 23.18
CA ARG A 67 -1.98 16.91 23.78
C ARG A 67 -2.16 15.41 23.99
N GLU A 68 -1.18 14.62 23.53
CA GLU A 68 -1.09 13.17 23.70
C GLU A 68 0.03 12.82 24.69
N LEU A 69 -0.22 11.84 25.58
CA LEU A 69 0.80 11.27 26.47
C LEU A 69 1.40 10.03 25.79
N VAL A 70 2.72 9.98 25.72
CA VAL A 70 3.45 9.01 24.87
C VAL A 70 3.57 7.60 25.46
N GLU A 71 3.37 7.39 26.77
CA GLU A 71 3.70 6.09 27.40
C GLU A 71 2.53 5.28 27.94
N ASP A 72 1.38 5.90 28.18
CA ASP A 72 0.15 5.19 28.52
C ASP A 72 -0.91 5.71 27.56
N GLY A 73 -1.66 4.82 26.90
CA GLY A 73 -2.72 5.12 25.92
C GLY A 73 -3.88 5.95 26.49
N GLY A 74 -3.57 7.12 27.03
CA GLY A 74 -4.47 8.07 27.63
C GLY A 74 -5.18 8.87 26.55
N LYS A 75 -6.47 9.14 26.81
CA LYS A 75 -7.29 10.02 25.97
C LYS A 75 -6.57 11.36 25.80
N GLY A 76 -6.43 11.82 24.55
CA GLY A 76 -5.86 13.12 24.26
C GLY A 76 -6.59 14.22 25.03
N MET A 77 -5.84 15.17 25.59
CA MET A 77 -6.41 16.35 26.22
C MET A 77 -6.59 17.42 25.16
N LEU A 78 -7.85 17.72 24.82
CA LEU A 78 -8.18 18.82 23.92
C LEU A 78 -7.71 20.13 24.54
N LEU A 79 -6.91 20.88 23.78
CA LEU A 79 -6.55 22.26 24.13
C LEU A 79 -7.55 23.22 23.48
N GLY A 80 -7.92 22.97 22.22
CA GLY A 80 -8.93 23.75 21.50
C GLY A 80 -8.37 24.35 20.22
N GLY A 81 -8.64 25.63 20.01
CA GLY A 81 -8.25 26.39 18.82
C GLY A 81 -6.87 27.05 18.92
N PHE A 82 -6.60 27.97 18.01
CA PHE A 82 -5.38 28.81 18.07
C PHE A 82 -5.31 29.62 19.36
N SER A 83 -6.42 30.24 19.79
CA SER A 83 -6.44 31.07 21.01
C SER A 83 -6.08 30.27 22.25
N ASP A 84 -6.66 29.07 22.39
CA ASP A 84 -6.43 28.20 23.54
C ASP A 84 -4.99 27.65 23.55
N PHE A 85 -4.44 27.35 22.37
CA PHE A 85 -3.04 26.94 22.24
C PHE A 85 -2.07 28.09 22.59
N LEU A 86 -2.39 29.32 22.17
CA LEU A 86 -1.58 30.50 22.48
C LEU A 86 -1.58 30.79 23.99
N GLU A 87 -2.73 30.72 24.63
CA GLU A 87 -2.88 30.89 26.09
C GLU A 87 -2.06 29.82 26.84
N HIS A 88 -2.16 28.55 26.42
CA HIS A 88 -1.34 27.48 26.97
C HIS A 88 0.17 27.76 26.83
N CYS A 89 0.60 28.31 25.69
CA CYS A 89 2.01 28.63 25.46
C CYS A 89 2.47 29.86 26.28
N GLN A 90 1.59 30.82 26.52
CA GLN A 90 1.86 31.95 27.40
C GLN A 90 2.02 31.50 28.85
N ASP A 91 1.10 30.66 29.35
CA ASP A 91 1.10 30.24 30.74
C ASP A 91 2.26 29.29 31.09
N TYR A 92 2.57 28.35 30.19
CA TYR A 92 3.56 27.30 30.46
C TYR A 92 4.97 27.63 29.96
N TYR A 93 5.09 28.42 28.88
CA TYR A 93 6.39 28.72 28.25
C TYR A 93 6.72 30.21 28.22
N ASN A 94 5.84 31.08 28.74
CA ASN A 94 6.04 32.53 28.85
C ASN A 94 6.33 33.22 27.51
N ILE A 95 5.71 32.76 26.41
CA ILE A 95 5.90 33.30 25.06
C ILE A 95 4.70 34.15 24.64
N THR A 96 4.91 35.46 24.48
CA THR A 96 3.89 36.40 24.00
C THR A 96 4.05 36.62 22.50
N SER A 97 3.36 35.82 21.69
CA SER A 97 3.38 36.00 20.23
C SER A 97 2.46 37.15 19.80
N GLN A 98 3.02 38.34 19.53
CA GLN A 98 2.31 39.42 18.85
C GLN A 98 2.49 39.26 17.33
N MET A 99 1.70 38.40 16.70
CA MET A 99 1.75 38.20 15.25
C MET A 99 0.65 39.03 14.55
N PRO A 100 0.99 40.10 13.80
CA PRO A 100 0.04 40.96 13.11
C PRO A 100 -0.85 40.20 12.12
N THR A 101 -2.10 40.65 11.95
CA THR A 101 -3.09 40.05 11.03
C THR A 101 -2.63 40.01 9.58
N GLU A 102 -1.92 41.04 9.13
CA GLU A 102 -1.37 41.12 7.77
C GLU A 102 -0.30 40.05 7.51
N LEU A 103 0.59 39.84 8.50
CA LEU A 103 1.62 38.81 8.43
C LEU A 103 1.00 37.40 8.35
N MET A 104 -0.08 37.11 9.08
CA MET A 104 -0.70 35.78 8.98
C MET A 104 -1.50 35.55 7.69
N LEU A 105 -2.08 36.58 7.09
CA LEU A 105 -2.64 36.44 5.75
C LEU A 105 -1.52 36.14 4.74
N SER A 106 -0.38 36.84 4.83
CA SER A 106 0.77 36.58 3.95
C SER A 106 1.36 35.18 4.11
N VAL A 107 1.55 34.69 5.35
CA VAL A 107 2.08 33.34 5.61
C VAL A 107 1.08 32.26 5.17
N SER A 108 -0.23 32.49 5.35
CA SER A 108 -1.24 31.54 4.87
C SER A 108 -1.28 31.44 3.35
N ALA A 109 -1.14 32.58 2.66
CA ALA A 109 -1.03 32.62 1.20
C ALA A 109 0.25 31.93 0.73
N GLU A 110 1.39 32.20 1.38
CA GLU A 110 2.67 31.56 1.08
C GLU A 110 2.66 30.05 1.32
N ASN A 111 2.02 29.58 2.39
CA ASN A 111 1.89 28.14 2.66
C ASN A 111 0.98 27.45 1.63
N LEU A 112 -0.11 28.09 1.24
CA LEU A 112 -1.01 27.58 0.21
C LEU A 112 -0.30 27.53 -1.14
N GLU A 113 0.45 28.58 -1.50
CA GLU A 113 1.27 28.62 -2.71
C GLU A 113 2.38 27.56 -2.68
N ASN A 114 3.09 27.40 -1.56
CA ASN A 114 4.10 26.35 -1.39
C ASN A 114 3.49 24.96 -1.52
N LYS A 115 2.28 24.74 -0.99
CA LYS A 115 1.57 23.46 -1.15
C LYS A 115 1.17 23.21 -2.59
N MET A 116 0.69 24.22 -3.31
CA MET A 116 0.37 24.12 -4.73
C MET A 116 1.61 23.86 -5.58
N ASN A 117 2.73 24.55 -5.30
CA ASN A 117 4.00 24.35 -5.97
C ASN A 117 4.53 22.94 -5.72
N PHE A 118 4.49 22.46 -4.48
CA PHE A 118 4.88 21.09 -4.13
C PHE A 118 4.06 20.05 -4.90
N ASN A 119 2.72 20.19 -4.90
CA ASN A 119 1.85 19.27 -5.65
C ASN A 119 2.14 19.31 -7.16
N ARG A 120 2.44 20.50 -7.71
CA ARG A 120 2.79 20.66 -9.12
C ARG A 120 4.13 20.02 -9.46
N GLU A 121 5.12 20.14 -8.57
CA GLU A 121 6.41 19.47 -8.71
C GLU A 121 6.26 17.96 -8.66
N GLU A 122 5.48 17.44 -7.70
CA GLU A 122 5.17 16.01 -7.58
C GLU A 122 4.49 15.48 -8.85
N GLN A 123 3.49 16.19 -9.37
CA GLN A 123 2.84 15.84 -10.62
C GLN A 123 3.80 15.87 -11.81
N HIS A 124 4.68 16.88 -11.87
CA HIS A 124 5.68 16.97 -12.91
C HIS A 124 6.65 15.78 -12.86
N HIS A 125 7.12 15.40 -11.67
CA HIS A 125 7.97 14.22 -11.49
C HIS A 125 7.27 12.93 -11.91
N LEU A 126 5.99 12.78 -11.59
CA LEU A 126 5.20 11.63 -12.02
C LEU A 126 5.10 11.55 -13.55
N GLU A 127 4.80 12.67 -14.21
CA GLU A 127 4.73 12.75 -15.68
C GLU A 127 6.07 12.43 -16.36
N GLN A 128 7.18 12.86 -15.75
CA GLN A 128 8.53 12.57 -16.26
C GLN A 128 8.91 11.10 -16.07
N ALA A 129 8.42 10.44 -15.01
CA ALA A 129 8.72 9.03 -14.74
C ALA A 129 8.23 8.08 -15.85
N PHE A 130 7.16 8.46 -16.56
CA PHE A 130 6.60 7.68 -17.67
C PHE A 130 7.16 8.06 -19.04
N LEU A 131 7.99 9.10 -19.14
CA LEU A 131 8.51 9.58 -20.41
C LEU A 131 9.49 8.58 -21.03
N GLU A 132 9.17 8.09 -22.23
CA GLU A 132 9.97 7.15 -23.01
C GLU A 132 10.37 5.88 -22.21
N ALA A 133 9.53 5.47 -21.25
CA ALA A 133 9.81 4.31 -20.42
C ALA A 133 9.65 3.00 -21.20
N ASP A 134 10.64 2.12 -21.11
CA ASP A 134 10.61 0.75 -21.67
C ASP A 134 10.04 -0.28 -20.68
N ILE A 135 10.26 -0.05 -19.38
CA ILE A 135 9.78 -0.93 -18.31
C ILE A 135 9.20 -0.06 -17.20
N ILE A 136 7.99 -0.39 -16.76
CA ILE A 136 7.29 0.27 -15.67
C ILE A 136 6.97 -0.77 -14.61
N ILE A 137 7.36 -0.49 -13.37
CA ILE A 137 7.08 -1.35 -12.21
C ILE A 137 6.30 -0.52 -11.20
N LEU A 138 5.03 -0.86 -11.00
CA LEU A 138 4.14 -0.18 -10.07
C LEU A 138 4.19 -0.91 -8.72
N LEU A 139 4.83 -0.25 -7.75
CA LEU A 139 5.03 -0.72 -6.37
C LEU A 139 4.09 -0.03 -5.38
N ASP A 140 3.17 0.80 -5.86
CA ASP A 140 2.28 1.58 -5.03
C ASP A 140 1.22 0.68 -4.39
N GLU A 141 1.45 0.38 -3.11
CA GLU A 141 0.47 -0.29 -2.27
C GLU A 141 0.07 0.62 -1.12
N MET A 142 -1.23 0.89 -1.04
CA MET A 142 -1.78 1.81 -0.04
C MET A 142 -1.93 1.06 1.28
N TRP A 143 -0.89 1.05 2.11
CA TRP A 143 -0.94 0.47 3.44
C TRP A 143 -1.76 1.36 4.36
N SER A 144 -2.91 0.88 4.86
CA SER A 144 -3.48 1.48 6.07
C SER A 144 -2.58 1.07 7.24
N ALA A 145 -1.98 2.05 7.90
CA ALA A 145 -1.19 1.84 9.12
C ALA A 145 -2.02 1.30 10.31
N ASP A 146 -3.33 1.21 10.15
CA ASP A 146 -4.26 0.71 11.15
C ASP A 146 -4.53 -0.79 10.91
N ASN A 147 -3.98 -1.61 11.82
CA ASN A 147 -3.95 -3.09 11.82
C ASN A 147 -5.32 -3.78 12.02
N ASP A 148 -6.44 -3.15 11.68
CA ASP A 148 -7.77 -3.69 11.98
C ASP A 148 -8.61 -3.89 10.71
N GLU A 149 -8.15 -4.75 9.78
CA GLU A 149 -8.96 -5.19 8.62
C GLU A 149 -10.28 -5.87 9.04
N GLU A 150 -10.38 -6.35 10.29
CA GLU A 150 -11.59 -6.99 10.82
C GLU A 150 -12.75 -6.00 11.10
N ASN A 151 -12.49 -4.69 11.19
CA ASN A 151 -13.52 -3.68 11.48
C ASN A 151 -13.59 -2.57 10.42
N GLU A 152 -13.14 -2.83 9.19
CA GLU A 152 -13.18 -1.84 8.13
C GLU A 152 -14.59 -1.74 7.54
N SER A 153 -15.25 -0.60 7.76
CA SER A 153 -16.61 -0.36 7.30
C SER A 153 -16.72 -0.43 5.77
N GLU A 154 -17.86 -0.88 5.23
CA GLU A 154 -18.08 -0.92 3.78
C GLU A 154 -17.87 0.43 3.09
N VAL A 155 -18.08 1.52 3.82
CA VAL A 155 -17.87 2.89 3.34
C VAL A 155 -16.38 3.17 3.10
N GLU A 156 -15.53 2.71 4.02
CA GLU A 156 -14.08 2.91 3.94
C GLU A 156 -13.45 2.08 2.83
N LYS A 157 -13.91 0.83 2.66
CA LYS A 157 -13.53 -0.02 1.51
C LYS A 157 -13.89 0.63 0.18
N LYS A 158 -15.10 1.18 0.06
CA LYS A 158 -15.54 1.89 -1.15
C LYS A 158 -14.70 3.14 -1.42
N LYS A 159 -14.34 3.90 -0.38
CA LYS A 159 -13.45 5.06 -0.52
C LYS A 159 -12.07 4.65 -1.04
N LYS A 160 -11.45 3.63 -0.43
CA LYS A 160 -10.16 3.07 -0.87
C LYS A 160 -10.19 2.61 -2.34
N VAL A 161 -11.21 1.85 -2.73
CA VAL A 161 -11.36 1.39 -4.12
C VAL A 161 -11.51 2.55 -5.09
N LYS A 162 -12.24 3.60 -4.70
CA LYS A 162 -12.40 4.80 -5.52
C LYS A 162 -11.06 5.53 -5.72
N GLU A 163 -10.31 5.76 -4.64
CA GLU A 163 -8.99 6.40 -4.69
C GLU A 163 -7.99 5.62 -5.56
N ILE A 164 -7.96 4.28 -5.42
CA ILE A 164 -7.13 3.41 -6.26
C ILE A 164 -7.56 3.52 -7.73
N SER A 165 -8.88 3.55 -7.97
CA SER A 165 -9.41 3.62 -9.34
C SER A 165 -9.01 4.92 -10.03
N GLU A 166 -9.15 6.06 -9.35
CA GLU A 166 -8.76 7.37 -9.89
C GLU A 166 -7.26 7.42 -10.22
N ARG A 167 -6.41 6.95 -9.29
CA ARG A 167 -4.95 6.92 -9.48
C ARG A 167 -4.51 6.03 -10.65
N TYR A 168 -5.03 4.81 -10.72
CA TYR A 168 -4.65 3.88 -11.79
C TYR A 168 -5.22 4.28 -13.15
N GLN A 169 -6.34 5.00 -13.19
CA GLN A 169 -6.83 5.60 -14.43
C GLN A 169 -5.88 6.70 -14.92
N GLU A 170 -5.38 7.55 -14.02
CA GLU A 170 -4.37 8.56 -14.35
C GLU A 170 -3.07 7.92 -14.84
N TYR A 171 -2.56 6.90 -14.14
CA TYR A 171 -1.37 6.17 -14.58
C TYR A 171 -1.56 5.56 -15.97
N GLY A 172 -2.70 4.92 -16.24
CA GLY A 172 -2.98 4.38 -17.56
C GLY A 172 -2.99 5.45 -18.66
N GLN A 173 -3.53 6.65 -18.38
CA GLN A 173 -3.48 7.79 -19.32
C GLN A 173 -2.05 8.28 -19.56
N LEU A 174 -1.23 8.39 -18.50
CA LEU A 174 0.16 8.83 -18.59
C LEU A 174 1.01 7.83 -19.38
N ILE A 175 0.84 6.53 -19.10
CA ILE A 175 1.52 5.45 -19.83
C ILE A 175 1.14 5.51 -21.31
N ASN A 176 -0.15 5.64 -21.62
CA ASN A 176 -0.63 5.75 -23.00
C ASN A 176 -0.06 6.95 -23.77
N ALA A 177 0.16 8.07 -23.08
CA ALA A 177 0.57 9.32 -23.68
C ALA A 177 2.10 9.47 -23.80
N ARG A 178 2.87 8.88 -22.88
CA ARG A 178 4.30 9.20 -22.70
C ARG A 178 5.24 8.01 -22.79
N ALA A 179 4.77 6.79 -22.55
CA ALA A 179 5.63 5.60 -22.56
C ALA A 179 5.90 5.11 -24.00
N ASN A 180 6.92 4.28 -24.16
CA ASN A 180 7.18 3.63 -25.44
C ASN A 180 6.06 2.64 -25.78
N LYS A 181 5.78 2.44 -27.07
CA LYS A 181 4.75 1.49 -27.52
C LYS A 181 5.05 0.04 -27.11
N GLU A 182 6.33 -0.30 -27.00
CA GLU A 182 6.81 -1.62 -26.57
C GLU A 182 7.05 -1.70 -25.05
N VAL A 183 6.53 -0.74 -24.27
CA VAL A 183 6.67 -0.71 -22.81
C VAL A 183 6.14 -1.99 -22.16
N LYS A 184 6.84 -2.50 -21.15
CA LYS A 184 6.39 -3.65 -20.36
C LYS A 184 6.02 -3.20 -18.95
N VAL A 185 4.79 -3.47 -18.53
CA VAL A 185 4.23 -2.95 -17.28
C VAL A 185 3.97 -4.09 -16.30
N ILE A 186 4.55 -4.00 -15.11
CA ILE A 186 4.36 -4.94 -14.01
C ILE A 186 3.58 -4.23 -12.90
N VAL A 187 2.40 -4.76 -12.58
CA VAL A 187 1.62 -4.35 -11.40
C VAL A 187 1.93 -5.30 -10.24
N THR A 188 2.33 -4.74 -9.11
CA THR A 188 2.73 -5.51 -7.92
C THR A 188 1.86 -5.16 -6.71
N GLY A 189 1.96 -5.95 -5.64
CA GLY A 189 1.22 -5.76 -4.39
C GLY A 189 0.05 -6.74 -4.26
N ASP A 190 -0.38 -6.95 -3.03
CA ASP A 190 -1.36 -7.94 -2.63
C ASP A 190 -2.79 -7.39 -2.73
N SER A 191 -2.97 -6.07 -2.65
CA SER A 191 -4.30 -5.42 -2.67
C SER A 191 -4.83 -5.14 -4.08
N PHE A 192 -6.00 -5.65 -4.46
CA PHE A 192 -6.69 -5.36 -5.74
C PHE A 192 -5.82 -5.46 -7.02
N ALA A 193 -4.86 -6.39 -7.08
CA ALA A 193 -3.85 -6.46 -8.13
C ALA A 193 -4.46 -6.60 -9.55
N ASN A 194 -5.45 -7.48 -9.69
CA ASN A 194 -6.17 -7.69 -10.95
C ASN A 194 -6.96 -6.45 -11.39
N LEU A 195 -7.62 -5.74 -10.47
CA LEU A 195 -8.37 -4.51 -10.77
C LEU A 195 -7.43 -3.40 -11.24
N ARG A 196 -6.33 -3.19 -10.51
CA ARG A 196 -5.30 -2.21 -10.82
C ARG A 196 -4.74 -2.42 -12.23
N CYS A 197 -4.37 -3.66 -12.56
CA CYS A 197 -3.91 -4.02 -13.91
C CYS A 197 -4.97 -3.78 -14.98
N SER A 198 -6.23 -4.19 -14.73
CA SER A 198 -7.34 -3.99 -15.67
C SER A 198 -7.60 -2.51 -15.98
N LEU A 199 -7.49 -1.62 -14.98
CA LEU A 199 -7.70 -0.18 -15.17
C LEU A 199 -6.62 0.45 -16.05
N LEU A 200 -5.37 0.00 -15.93
CA LEU A 200 -4.28 0.46 -16.80
C LEU A 200 -4.56 0.07 -18.24
N VAL A 201 -4.91 -1.20 -18.47
CA VAL A 201 -5.23 -1.72 -19.81
C VAL A 201 -6.41 -0.98 -20.43
N GLU A 202 -7.45 -0.66 -19.64
CA GLU A 202 -8.61 0.10 -20.12
C GLU A 202 -8.25 1.52 -20.59
N LYS A 203 -7.31 2.18 -19.91
CA LYS A 203 -6.90 3.56 -20.26
C LYS A 203 -5.73 3.62 -21.24
N ALA A 204 -4.93 2.56 -21.34
CA ALA A 204 -3.78 2.47 -22.23
C ALA A 204 -4.11 1.84 -23.59
N CYS A 205 -5.02 2.48 -24.33
CA CYS A 205 -5.56 1.94 -25.59
C CYS A 205 -4.54 1.75 -26.73
N PHE A 206 -3.38 2.42 -26.69
CA PHE A 206 -2.35 2.31 -27.75
C PHE A 206 -1.28 1.24 -27.49
N ILE A 207 -1.30 0.59 -26.32
CA ILE A 207 -0.35 -0.43 -25.91
C ILE A 207 -1.06 -1.78 -25.93
N ASP A 208 -0.36 -2.84 -26.31
CA ASP A 208 -0.94 -4.19 -26.29
C ASP A 208 -1.24 -4.61 -24.85
N SER A 209 -2.45 -5.11 -24.63
CA SER A 209 -2.87 -5.70 -23.35
C SER A 209 -1.95 -6.80 -22.84
N CYS A 210 -1.25 -7.53 -23.73
CA CYS A 210 -0.28 -8.57 -23.35
C CYS A 210 0.98 -8.00 -22.68
N GLN A 211 1.21 -6.70 -22.75
CA GLN A 211 2.35 -6.02 -22.12
C GLN A 211 2.10 -5.68 -20.64
N PHE A 212 0.85 -5.77 -20.19
CA PHE A 212 0.45 -5.55 -18.80
C PHE A 212 0.32 -6.88 -18.08
N VAL A 213 1.11 -7.04 -17.01
CA VAL A 213 1.09 -8.27 -16.20
C VAL A 213 0.98 -7.93 -14.72
N THR A 214 0.26 -8.79 -13.99
CA THR A 214 0.24 -8.78 -12.52
C THR A 214 0.83 -10.07 -11.96
N MET A 215 1.40 -9.98 -10.77
CA MET A 215 2.19 -11.06 -10.18
C MET A 215 1.37 -12.03 -9.33
N ALA A 216 1.42 -13.32 -9.63
CA ALA A 216 0.87 -14.38 -8.78
C ALA A 216 1.96 -15.19 -8.04
N THR A 217 3.23 -14.80 -8.18
CA THR A 217 4.39 -15.56 -7.69
C THR A 217 4.40 -15.73 -6.17
N GLN A 218 3.79 -14.80 -5.42
CA GLN A 218 3.66 -14.90 -3.97
C GLN A 218 2.75 -16.05 -3.56
N LEU A 219 1.55 -16.16 -4.16
CA LEU A 219 0.64 -17.28 -3.94
C LEU A 219 1.27 -18.62 -4.32
N GLU A 220 2.04 -18.67 -5.41
CA GLU A 220 2.80 -19.87 -5.78
C GLU A 220 3.83 -20.25 -4.73
N ASN A 221 4.60 -19.28 -4.21
CA ASN A 221 5.60 -19.52 -3.18
C ASN A 221 4.94 -20.05 -1.89
N GLU A 222 3.80 -19.48 -1.50
CA GLU A 222 3.02 -19.90 -0.33
C GLU A 222 2.47 -21.32 -0.51
N ALA A 223 1.87 -21.62 -1.66
CA ALA A 223 1.41 -22.96 -2.02
C ALA A 223 2.56 -23.98 -2.01
N ARG A 224 3.70 -23.65 -2.61
CA ARG A 224 4.91 -24.49 -2.60
C ARG A 224 5.41 -24.72 -1.17
N ALA A 225 5.40 -23.71 -0.31
CA ALA A 225 5.82 -23.86 1.08
C ALA A 225 4.91 -24.82 1.87
N ILE A 226 3.58 -24.72 1.69
CA ILE A 226 2.61 -25.62 2.35
C ILE A 226 2.80 -27.06 1.89
N LEU A 227 2.93 -27.29 0.58
CA LEU A 227 3.17 -28.63 0.03
C LEU A 227 4.51 -29.19 0.49
N ALA A 228 5.56 -28.36 0.50
CA ALA A 228 6.91 -28.75 0.92
C ALA A 228 6.93 -29.22 2.38
N ASN A 229 6.24 -28.49 3.27
CA ASN A 229 6.11 -28.88 4.67
C ASN A 229 5.39 -30.21 4.84
N LYS A 230 4.33 -30.45 4.06
CA LYS A 230 3.55 -31.69 4.12
C LYS A 230 4.32 -32.90 3.56
N LEU A 231 5.12 -32.69 2.51
CA LEU A 231 5.96 -33.71 1.86
C LEU A 231 7.34 -33.88 2.49
N ARG A 232 7.75 -32.97 3.38
CA ARG A 232 9.09 -32.90 3.98
C ARG A 232 10.21 -32.78 2.92
N VAL A 233 10.00 -31.91 1.94
CA VAL A 233 10.97 -31.54 0.88
C VAL A 233 11.26 -30.04 0.93
N ASN A 234 12.20 -29.53 0.13
CA ASN A 234 12.37 -28.08 0.03
C ASN A 234 11.32 -27.47 -0.89
N ALA A 235 10.91 -26.22 -0.64
CA ALA A 235 9.97 -25.51 -1.51
C ALA A 235 10.52 -25.28 -2.93
N SER A 236 11.85 -25.26 -3.10
CA SER A 236 12.52 -25.21 -4.40
C SER A 236 12.38 -26.50 -5.22
N ASP A 237 12.13 -27.63 -4.55
CA ASP A 237 11.95 -28.94 -5.18
C ASP A 237 10.52 -29.12 -5.72
N ILE A 238 9.61 -28.18 -5.45
CA ILE A 238 8.25 -28.18 -5.98
C ILE A 238 8.16 -27.18 -7.13
N LYS A 239 7.70 -27.64 -8.28
CA LYS A 239 7.63 -26.87 -9.54
C LYS A 239 6.25 -27.01 -10.20
N ASP A 240 5.96 -26.12 -11.15
CA ASP A 240 4.76 -26.14 -11.99
C ASP A 240 3.44 -26.06 -11.21
N VAL A 241 3.41 -25.27 -10.13
CA VAL A 241 2.19 -24.90 -9.40
C VAL A 241 1.52 -23.75 -10.13
N ILE A 242 0.24 -23.89 -10.45
CA ILE A 242 -0.50 -22.89 -11.24
C ILE A 242 -1.54 -22.21 -10.37
N VAL A 243 -1.63 -20.89 -10.47
CA VAL A 243 -2.63 -20.07 -9.79
C VAL A 243 -3.64 -19.56 -10.80
N TRP A 244 -4.92 -19.84 -10.56
CA TRP A 244 -6.04 -19.35 -11.36
C TRP A 244 -6.89 -18.35 -10.58
N GLY A 245 -7.47 -17.36 -11.27
CA GLY A 245 -8.45 -16.44 -10.69
C GLY A 245 -7.88 -15.09 -10.24
N ASN A 246 -8.42 -14.56 -9.16
CA ASN A 246 -8.09 -13.23 -8.64
C ASN A 246 -7.05 -13.34 -7.51
N ILE A 247 -5.87 -12.76 -7.72
CA ILE A 247 -4.72 -12.84 -6.80
C ILE A 247 -5.10 -12.29 -5.43
N SER A 248 -5.81 -11.17 -5.39
CA SER A 248 -6.22 -10.49 -4.15
C SER A 248 -7.53 -11.01 -3.56
N GLY A 249 -8.12 -12.07 -4.12
CA GLY A 249 -9.49 -12.47 -3.79
C GLY A 249 -9.72 -13.96 -3.93
N SER A 250 -10.68 -14.34 -4.78
CA SER A 250 -10.98 -15.75 -5.04
C SER A 250 -10.01 -16.31 -6.08
N PHE A 251 -9.10 -17.16 -5.63
CA PHE A 251 -8.14 -17.89 -6.45
C PHE A 251 -8.25 -19.40 -6.22
N TYR A 252 -7.72 -20.17 -7.17
CA TYR A 252 -7.63 -21.62 -7.12
C TYR A 252 -6.22 -22.08 -7.46
N ILE A 253 -5.63 -22.89 -6.59
CA ILE A 253 -4.30 -23.47 -6.81
C ILE A 253 -4.46 -24.81 -7.51
N ASP A 254 -4.02 -24.88 -8.76
CA ASP A 254 -4.03 -26.07 -9.58
C ASP A 254 -2.69 -26.83 -9.48
N LEU A 255 -2.79 -28.11 -9.14
CA LEU A 255 -1.67 -29.02 -8.92
C LEU A 255 -1.57 -30.12 -10.00
N GLN A 256 -2.38 -30.08 -11.05
CA GLN A 256 -2.38 -31.09 -12.12
C GLN A 256 -1.02 -31.20 -12.82
N ARG A 257 -0.35 -30.07 -13.03
CA ARG A 257 0.99 -30.01 -13.61
C ARG A 257 2.11 -30.01 -12.57
N ALA A 258 1.78 -29.90 -11.29
CA ALA A 258 2.75 -29.73 -10.24
C ALA A 258 3.62 -30.98 -10.03
N LYS A 259 4.92 -30.74 -9.90
CA LYS A 259 5.97 -31.76 -9.80
C LYS A 259 6.78 -31.58 -8.54
N VAL A 260 7.27 -32.69 -8.00
CA VAL A 260 8.16 -32.75 -6.84
C VAL A 260 9.43 -33.48 -7.22
N PHE A 261 10.57 -32.84 -6.98
CA PHE A 261 11.91 -33.40 -7.08
C PHE A 261 12.39 -33.85 -5.70
N ASN A 262 13.41 -34.71 -5.67
CA ASN A 262 14.09 -35.12 -4.43
C ASN A 262 13.18 -35.68 -3.31
N TYR A 263 11.99 -36.18 -3.65
CA TYR A 263 11.06 -36.74 -2.68
C TYR A 263 11.58 -38.07 -2.11
N ASN A 264 11.64 -38.17 -0.78
CA ASN A 264 12.07 -39.36 -0.06
C ASN A 264 10.92 -40.38 0.08
N GLY A 265 10.43 -40.89 -1.05
CA GLY A 265 9.32 -41.85 -1.13
C GLY A 265 9.74 -43.27 -1.52
N ALA A 266 8.76 -44.08 -1.92
CA ALA A 266 8.98 -45.45 -2.40
C ALA A 266 9.79 -45.51 -3.71
N ILE A 267 9.64 -44.48 -4.55
CA ILE A 267 10.39 -44.32 -5.79
C ILE A 267 11.36 -43.16 -5.60
N LYS A 268 12.67 -43.46 -5.69
CA LYS A 268 13.75 -42.47 -5.70
C LYS A 268 14.44 -42.50 -7.05
N GLY A 269 14.64 -41.32 -7.61
CA GLY A 269 15.39 -41.14 -8.84
C GLY A 269 16.57 -40.19 -8.66
N PRO A 270 17.37 -39.99 -9.71
CA PRO A 270 18.41 -38.97 -9.77
C PRO A 270 17.83 -37.56 -9.64
N SER A 271 18.67 -36.53 -9.49
CA SER A 271 18.25 -35.15 -9.19
C SER A 271 17.27 -34.53 -10.21
N PHE A 272 17.27 -35.00 -11.45
CA PHE A 272 16.36 -34.56 -12.51
C PHE A 272 15.03 -35.35 -12.54
N PHE A 273 14.86 -36.36 -11.69
CA PHE A 273 13.65 -37.16 -11.63
C PHE A 273 12.57 -36.44 -10.81
N SER A 274 11.44 -36.15 -11.46
CA SER A 274 10.26 -35.58 -10.83
C SER A 274 9.11 -36.57 -10.74
N GLN A 275 8.30 -36.43 -9.70
CA GLN A 275 7.02 -37.14 -9.54
C GLN A 275 5.88 -36.13 -9.50
N SER A 276 4.69 -36.52 -9.96
CA SER A 276 3.50 -35.66 -9.86
C SER A 276 3.05 -35.55 -8.41
N VAL A 277 2.73 -34.33 -7.96
CA VAL A 277 2.17 -34.08 -6.61
C VAL A 277 0.93 -34.93 -6.37
N LEU A 278 0.05 -35.05 -7.38
CA LEU A 278 -1.20 -35.81 -7.28
C LEU A 278 -1.00 -37.32 -7.17
N GLN A 279 0.13 -37.85 -7.63
CA GLN A 279 0.45 -39.28 -7.49
C GLN A 279 1.01 -39.60 -6.11
N ILE A 280 1.73 -38.64 -5.51
CA ILE A 280 2.29 -38.77 -4.16
C ILE A 280 1.21 -38.57 -3.10
N PHE A 281 0.28 -37.63 -3.32
CA PHE A 281 -0.82 -37.37 -2.40
C PHE A 281 -2.03 -38.26 -2.69
N HIS A 282 -2.29 -39.19 -1.78
CA HIS A 282 -3.48 -40.04 -1.85
C HIS A 282 -4.75 -39.36 -1.29
N ASP A 283 -4.60 -38.34 -0.44
CA ASP A 283 -5.74 -37.64 0.16
C ASP A 283 -6.23 -36.49 -0.74
N LYS A 284 -7.13 -36.84 -1.66
CA LYS A 284 -7.76 -35.87 -2.56
C LYS A 284 -8.63 -34.85 -1.82
N LYS A 285 -9.29 -35.26 -0.74
CA LYS A 285 -10.17 -34.39 0.03
C LYS A 285 -9.36 -33.26 0.66
N TRP A 286 -8.21 -33.59 1.23
CA TRP A 286 -7.30 -32.58 1.77
C TRP A 286 -6.81 -31.59 0.70
N LEU A 287 -6.50 -32.04 -0.52
CA LEU A 287 -6.06 -31.16 -1.61
C LEU A 287 -7.17 -30.21 -2.11
N GLU A 288 -8.41 -30.69 -2.14
CA GLU A 288 -9.55 -29.92 -2.65
C GLU A 288 -10.07 -28.89 -1.63
N THR A 289 -10.05 -29.20 -0.33
CA THR A 289 -10.57 -28.30 0.71
C THR A 289 -9.46 -27.68 1.54
N ASP A 290 -8.80 -28.51 2.35
CA ASP A 290 -7.95 -28.02 3.44
C ASP A 290 -6.72 -27.30 2.92
N PHE A 291 -6.14 -27.78 1.82
CA PHE A 291 -5.01 -27.15 1.17
C PHE A 291 -5.36 -25.76 0.63
N GLN A 292 -6.48 -25.63 -0.07
CA GLN A 292 -6.93 -24.34 -0.62
C GLN A 292 -7.20 -23.33 0.50
N ASP A 293 -7.83 -23.79 1.59
CA ASP A 293 -8.09 -22.95 2.76
C ASP A 293 -6.80 -22.58 3.51
N LEU A 294 -5.83 -23.49 3.61
CA LEU A 294 -4.52 -23.19 4.20
C LEU A 294 -3.76 -22.13 3.40
N VAL A 295 -3.77 -22.21 2.07
CA VAL A 295 -3.16 -21.18 1.21
C VAL A 295 -3.87 -19.84 1.40
N ARG A 296 -5.21 -19.82 1.42
CA ARG A 296 -5.99 -18.59 1.65
C ARG A 296 -5.69 -17.95 2.99
N CYS A 297 -5.67 -18.73 4.07
CA CYS A 297 -5.34 -18.25 5.41
C CYS A 297 -3.90 -17.77 5.51
N GLN A 298 -2.95 -18.47 4.87
CA GLN A 298 -1.55 -18.07 4.82
C GLN A 298 -1.40 -16.73 4.09
N HIS A 299 -2.06 -16.57 2.94
CA HIS A 299 -2.01 -15.35 2.16
C HIS A 299 -2.55 -14.15 2.95
N ALA A 300 -3.72 -14.31 3.58
CA ALA A 300 -4.28 -13.28 4.46
C ALA A 300 -3.35 -12.93 5.63
N ALA A 301 -2.70 -13.93 6.24
CA ALA A 301 -1.75 -13.71 7.33
C ALA A 301 -0.45 -13.03 6.88
N VAL A 302 -0.05 -13.19 5.62
CA VAL A 302 1.11 -12.50 5.02
C VAL A 302 0.73 -11.07 4.66
N ALA A 303 -0.43 -10.85 4.03
CA ALA A 303 -0.94 -9.53 3.69
C ALA A 303 -1.16 -8.65 4.94
N ALA A 304 -1.72 -9.22 6.01
CA ALA A 304 -1.97 -8.51 7.27
C ALA A 304 -0.69 -8.17 8.06
N LYS A 305 0.45 -8.79 7.76
CA LYS A 305 1.72 -8.54 8.46
C LYS A 305 2.61 -7.66 7.60
N THR A 306 2.93 -6.46 8.09
CA THR A 306 4.00 -5.60 7.55
C THR A 306 5.38 -6.25 7.76
N CYS A 307 5.65 -7.35 7.06
CA CYS A 307 6.82 -8.17 7.27
C CYS A 307 7.79 -8.00 6.10
N ARG A 308 9.07 -7.75 6.41
CA ARG A 308 10.17 -7.69 5.42
C ARG A 308 10.20 -8.90 4.48
N ALA A 309 9.67 -10.04 4.90
CA ALA A 309 9.59 -11.25 4.09
C ALA A 309 8.65 -11.10 2.86
N ALA A 310 7.54 -10.39 2.98
CA ALA A 310 6.61 -10.14 1.87
C ALA A 310 7.28 -9.30 0.77
N VAL A 311 8.06 -8.29 1.18
CA VAL A 311 8.85 -7.43 0.27
C VAL A 311 9.88 -8.24 -0.51
N MET A 312 10.58 -9.18 0.14
CA MET A 312 11.56 -10.04 -0.55
C MET A 312 10.90 -11.02 -1.53
N SER A 313 9.73 -11.57 -1.19
CA SER A 313 8.94 -12.42 -2.09
C SER A 313 8.51 -11.65 -3.34
N THR A 314 8.02 -10.41 -3.16
CA THR A 314 7.65 -9.51 -4.25
C THR A 314 8.85 -9.20 -5.14
N ALA A 315 9.98 -8.80 -4.57
CA ALA A 315 11.21 -8.53 -5.33
C ALA A 315 11.67 -9.76 -6.14
N ASN A 316 11.58 -10.96 -5.56
CA ASN A 316 11.92 -12.20 -6.25
C ASN A 316 10.96 -12.48 -7.42
N GLY A 317 9.66 -12.24 -7.25
CA GLY A 317 8.70 -12.41 -8.35
C GLY A 317 8.91 -11.41 -9.50
N ILE A 318 9.22 -10.13 -9.19
CA ILE A 318 9.59 -9.12 -10.20
C ILE A 318 10.81 -9.62 -10.99
N LEU A 319 11.84 -10.10 -10.29
CA LEU A 319 13.05 -10.62 -10.91
C LEU A 319 12.77 -11.82 -11.82
N THR A 320 11.87 -12.72 -11.43
CA THR A 320 11.44 -13.87 -12.27
C THR A 320 10.77 -13.41 -13.56
N ILE A 321 9.90 -12.39 -13.50
CA ILE A 321 9.23 -11.84 -14.68
C ILE A 321 10.25 -11.19 -15.61
N LEU A 322 11.13 -10.35 -15.09
CA LEU A 322 12.16 -9.68 -15.87
C LEU A 322 13.11 -10.68 -16.54
N LYS A 323 13.52 -11.73 -15.82
CA LYS A 323 14.31 -12.83 -16.40
C LYS A 323 13.57 -13.54 -17.52
N THR A 324 12.27 -13.80 -17.36
CA THR A 324 11.47 -14.46 -18.38
C THR A 324 11.32 -13.58 -19.62
N TRP A 325 11.04 -12.29 -19.45
CA TRP A 325 10.98 -11.34 -20.56
C TRP A 325 12.31 -11.14 -21.28
N ASN A 326 13.43 -11.40 -20.61
CA ASN A 326 14.76 -11.39 -21.22
C ASN A 326 15.14 -12.73 -21.89
N GLY A 327 14.26 -13.73 -21.88
CA GLY A 327 14.53 -15.06 -22.44
C GLY A 327 15.48 -15.93 -21.61
N ASN A 328 15.77 -15.56 -20.36
CA ASN A 328 16.67 -16.29 -19.46
C ASN A 328 15.95 -17.36 -18.62
N CYS A 329 14.76 -17.79 -19.02
CA CYS A 329 13.99 -18.80 -18.30
C CYS A 329 14.27 -20.19 -18.87
N SER A 330 14.29 -21.22 -18.01
CA SER A 330 14.33 -22.60 -18.48
C SER A 330 13.06 -22.88 -19.29
N PRO A 331 13.16 -23.50 -20.49
CA PRO A 331 12.02 -23.70 -21.39
C PRO A 331 10.90 -24.56 -20.81
N ASP A 332 11.17 -25.31 -19.75
CA ASP A 332 10.22 -26.23 -19.10
C ASP A 332 9.57 -25.68 -17.83
N GLU A 333 10.00 -24.51 -17.32
CA GLU A 333 9.47 -23.97 -16.06
C GLU A 333 8.20 -23.15 -16.29
N VAL A 334 7.14 -23.49 -15.55
CA VAL A 334 5.86 -22.77 -15.59
C VAL A 334 5.74 -21.87 -14.37
N PHE A 335 5.23 -20.66 -14.60
CA PHE A 335 4.83 -19.73 -13.55
C PHE A 335 3.56 -18.99 -13.99
N SER A 336 2.87 -18.42 -13.02
CA SER A 336 1.54 -17.83 -13.14
C SER A 336 1.65 -16.32 -13.17
N LEU A 337 0.95 -15.73 -14.13
CA LEU A 337 0.78 -14.29 -14.28
C LEU A 337 -0.70 -13.98 -14.46
N GLY A 338 -1.13 -12.87 -13.88
CA GLY A 338 -2.41 -12.29 -14.27
C GLY A 338 -2.21 -11.46 -15.52
N VAL A 339 -2.91 -11.86 -16.58
CA VAL A 339 -2.95 -11.18 -17.87
C VAL A 339 -4.40 -10.90 -18.23
N LEU A 340 -4.65 -9.96 -19.15
CA LEU A 340 -6.00 -9.77 -19.67
C LEU A 340 -6.45 -11.05 -20.39
N CYS A 341 -7.65 -11.53 -20.07
CA CYS A 341 -8.25 -12.67 -20.76
C CYS A 341 -8.71 -12.23 -22.17
N PRO A 342 -8.23 -12.86 -23.26
CA PRO A 342 -8.65 -12.53 -24.62
C PRO A 342 -10.05 -13.07 -24.98
N GLY A 343 -10.56 -14.09 -24.28
CA GLY A 343 -11.83 -14.75 -24.57
C GLY A 343 -11.83 -16.24 -24.27
#